data_AF-A0AAQ1HTN6-F1
#
_entry.id   AF-A0AAQ1HTN6-F1
#
_cell.length_a   1.000
_cell.length_b   1.000
_cell.length_c   1.000
_cell.angle_alpha   90.00
_cell.angle_beta   90.00
_cell.angle_gamma   90.00
#
_symmetry.space_group_name_H-M   'P 1'
#
loop_
_entity.id
_entity.type
_entity.pdbx_description
1 polymer ?
#
loop_
_entity_poly.entity_id
_entity_poly.type
_entity_poly.pdbx_seq_one_letter_code
_entity_poly.pdbx_strand_id
1 'polypeptide(L)'
;MLKRSIIALSLLTILTGCSLDGDDGKDGLQGEQGSAGQDGANGEDANSTLNINLIGRTVLNAESPEGAAEIVAYQASKQRIFAINSSGDSAVVNIIKADSFDPAALVKDNEGVINGTNLTSEMTLALNEHSAGDANSIAIDANNELLAVAMAASNTGDAGLIAFYDISGDEPQFIKNVTVGALPDMVTFSHDGNKVLVANEGEPNGDYSIDPEGSISIININDGVIADTAISITFSAYNDKQTELEEQGVVFANPTGRTINGNLINTTVAMDLEPEYISVSKDNKFAYVSLQENNALAIVNLEDNSLELKGLGFKDWSNLLFDASDKDGGVNFKSYPGLYGIYQPDTISSFTWKGANFIVTANEGDAREYFFDTTDEADCLAKGGLDYDEDDGCLSYIDETRAKDLTLASNFDYLNNDNNDIGRLKVTTVKGDEDNNGEYESLYAYGARSFTIWDSNGMVVFDSGDQISRITASVHGAAFNNNEDENAGDSRSDDKGAEPEALALGTIGERTFAFIGLERMGGIMVFDITNPYNVTFQDYFFNRGLEADADITGDLAPEGMAFIPAEQSATNEALLVVGNEISGSIAVWEISTN
;
A
#
# COMPACT_ATOMS: atom_id res chain seq x y z
N MET A 1 -32.65 -5.05 3.02
CA MET A 1 -32.54 -4.08 1.89
C MET A 1 -31.37 -3.16 2.23
N LEU A 2 -30.17 -3.74 2.26
CA LEU A 2 -28.91 -3.05 2.03
C LEU A 2 -28.35 -3.82 0.83
N LYS A 3 -28.23 -3.17 -0.32
CA LYS A 3 -27.66 -3.73 -1.54
C LYS A 3 -27.13 -2.53 -2.33
N ARG A 4 -25.86 -2.62 -2.73
CA ARG A 4 -25.05 -1.62 -3.47
C ARG A 4 -24.50 -0.57 -2.50
N SER A 5 -23.19 -0.42 -2.30
CA SER A 5 -22.08 -0.47 -3.27
C SER A 5 -20.81 -1.00 -2.60
N ILE A 6 -20.14 -1.98 -3.20
CA ILE A 6 -18.75 -2.36 -2.91
C ILE A 6 -18.08 -2.42 -4.28
N ILE A 7 -17.46 -1.32 -4.69
CA ILE A 7 -16.57 -1.25 -5.85
C ILE A 7 -15.57 -0.15 -5.51
N ALA A 8 -14.30 -0.55 -5.45
CA ALA A 8 -13.17 0.18 -4.88
C ALA A 8 -13.22 0.28 -3.35
N LEU A 9 -13.01 -0.87 -2.71
CA LEU A 9 -12.29 -0.94 -1.45
C LEU A 9 -11.44 -2.19 -1.66
N SER A 10 -10.14 -2.02 -1.91
CA SER A 10 -9.12 -3.00 -1.55
C SER A 10 -9.23 -3.13 -0.03
N LEU A 11 -10.26 -3.87 0.41
CA LEU A 11 -10.49 -4.23 1.79
C LEU A 11 -9.46 -5.28 2.13
N LEU A 12 -8.29 -4.79 2.52
CA LEU A 12 -7.49 -5.41 3.56
C LEU A 12 -8.31 -5.45 4.86
N THR A 13 -9.35 -6.29 4.90
CA THR A 13 -10.04 -6.65 6.13
C THR A 13 -9.84 -8.09 6.50
N ILE A 14 -9.28 -8.24 7.69
CA ILE A 14 -9.61 -9.27 8.67
C ILE A 14 -9.43 -10.70 8.13
N LEU A 15 -8.21 -11.22 8.26
CA LEU A 15 -7.99 -12.66 8.36
C LEU A 15 -8.59 -13.21 9.67
N THR A 16 -9.91 -13.25 9.77
CA THR A 16 -10.63 -14.05 10.77
C THR A 16 -11.73 -14.91 10.13
N GLY A 17 -11.33 -15.87 9.29
CA GLY A 17 -12.15 -17.01 8.87
C GLY A 17 -11.41 -17.75 7.75
N CYS A 18 -11.01 -19.02 7.81
CA CYS A 18 -11.55 -20.15 8.54
C CYS A 18 -10.49 -20.86 9.41
N SER A 19 -10.78 -20.92 10.70
CA SER A 19 -10.20 -21.87 11.63
C SER A 19 -10.76 -23.29 11.38
N LEU A 20 -10.20 -24.08 10.48
CA LEU A 20 -10.40 -25.53 10.46
C LEU A 20 -9.12 -26.27 10.01
N ASP A 21 -8.08 -26.12 10.83
CA ASP A 21 -7.17 -27.24 11.06
C ASP A 21 -8.04 -28.48 11.38
N GLY A 22 -7.78 -29.60 10.71
CA GLY A 22 -8.30 -30.88 11.18
C GLY A 22 -7.91 -31.04 12.65
N ASP A 23 -8.78 -31.66 13.46
CA ASP A 23 -8.54 -31.90 14.89
C ASP A 23 -7.18 -32.62 15.07
N ASP A 24 -6.12 -31.84 15.34
CA ASP A 24 -4.76 -32.33 15.34
C ASP A 24 -4.55 -33.32 16.48
N GLY A 25 -3.74 -34.34 16.22
CA GLY A 25 -3.31 -35.26 17.26
C GLY A 25 -2.60 -34.47 18.36
N LYS A 26 -3.01 -34.66 19.63
CA LYS A 26 -2.39 -34.00 20.79
C LYS A 26 -0.86 -33.90 20.64
N ASP A 27 -0.36 -32.68 20.67
CA ASP A 27 1.06 -32.40 20.74
C ASP A 27 1.74 -33.21 21.83
N GLY A 28 3.00 -33.57 21.56
CA GLY A 28 3.90 -34.01 22.63
C GLY A 28 3.98 -32.93 23.71
N LEU A 29 4.28 -33.33 24.95
CA LEU A 29 4.51 -32.35 26.01
C LEU A 29 5.64 -31.42 25.60
N GLN A 30 5.33 -30.13 25.44
CA GLN A 30 6.27 -29.05 25.26
C GLN A 30 7.38 -29.17 26.33
N GLY A 31 8.65 -29.07 25.90
CA GLY A 31 9.75 -28.96 26.85
C GLY A 31 9.57 -27.73 27.74
N GLU A 32 10.07 -27.75 28.98
CA GLU A 32 9.99 -26.56 29.84
C GLU A 32 10.72 -25.39 29.15
N GLN A 33 9.96 -24.36 28.79
CA GLN A 33 10.49 -23.10 28.30
C GLN A 33 11.40 -22.51 29.39
N GLY A 34 12.60 -22.08 29.01
CA GLY A 34 13.47 -21.34 29.91
C GLY A 34 12.75 -20.09 30.43
N SER A 35 13.01 -19.70 31.67
CA SER A 35 12.50 -18.44 32.20
C SER A 35 12.93 -17.27 31.29
N ALA A 36 11.98 -16.43 30.89
CA ALA A 36 12.26 -15.19 30.17
C ALA A 36 13.38 -14.41 30.88
N GLY A 37 14.31 -13.86 30.10
CA GLY A 37 15.33 -12.96 30.63
C GLY A 37 14.68 -11.77 31.33
N GLN A 38 15.40 -11.14 32.26
CA GLN A 38 14.96 -9.82 32.72
C GLN A 38 15.22 -8.81 31.60
N ASP A 39 14.29 -7.88 31.41
CA ASP A 39 14.48 -6.76 30.51
C ASP A 39 15.78 -6.02 30.85
N GLY A 40 16.49 -5.62 29.80
CA GLY A 40 17.62 -4.71 29.93
C GLY A 40 17.15 -3.36 30.47
N ALA A 41 18.11 -2.53 30.92
CA ALA A 41 17.80 -1.11 31.08
C ALA A 41 17.46 -0.52 29.70
N ASN A 42 16.45 0.36 29.64
CA ASN A 42 16.16 1.13 28.44
C ASN A 42 17.44 1.79 27.92
N GLY A 43 17.63 1.78 26.60
CA GLY A 43 18.69 2.54 25.95
C GLY A 43 18.57 4.03 26.23
N GLU A 44 19.66 4.77 26.02
CA GLU A 44 19.57 6.22 25.85
C GLU A 44 19.14 6.48 24.40
N ASP A 45 18.18 7.38 24.20
CA ASP A 45 17.76 7.79 22.86
C ASP A 45 18.98 8.27 22.07
N ALA A 46 19.09 7.83 20.81
CA ALA A 46 20.10 8.37 19.92
C ALA A 46 19.90 9.89 19.79
N ASN A 47 20.97 10.65 19.59
CA ASN A 47 20.84 12.05 19.17
C ASN A 47 20.16 12.08 17.78
N SER A 48 18.83 12.18 17.74
CA SER A 48 18.11 12.31 16.48
C SER A 48 18.53 13.60 15.81
N THR A 49 18.73 13.55 14.49
CA THR A 49 19.03 14.75 13.71
C THR A 49 17.78 15.60 13.45
N LEU A 50 16.60 15.04 13.72
CA LEU A 50 15.30 15.65 13.51
C LEU A 50 14.56 15.81 14.85
N ASN A 51 13.74 16.85 14.95
CA ASN A 51 12.69 16.96 15.96
C ASN A 51 11.35 16.73 15.25
N ILE A 52 10.61 15.73 15.69
CA ILE A 52 9.35 15.31 15.08
C ILE A 52 8.25 15.41 16.13
N ASN A 53 7.21 16.21 15.86
CA ASN A 53 6.12 16.45 16.81
C ASN A 53 4.75 16.38 16.13
N LEU A 54 3.81 15.65 16.70
CA LEU A 54 2.41 15.70 16.27
C LEU A 54 1.81 17.05 16.69
N ILE A 55 1.41 17.87 15.72
CA ILE A 55 0.86 19.21 15.96
C ILE A 55 -0.60 19.35 15.55
N GLY A 56 -1.07 18.50 14.65
CA GLY A 56 -2.45 18.49 14.15
C GLY A 56 -3.02 17.09 14.11
N ARG A 57 -4.28 16.94 14.52
CA ARG A 57 -5.01 15.67 14.37
C ARG A 57 -6.50 15.89 14.19
N THR A 58 -7.12 15.15 13.27
CA THR A 58 -8.57 15.01 13.12
C THR A 58 -8.93 13.55 12.84
N VAL A 59 -10.17 13.16 13.06
CA VAL A 59 -10.72 11.84 12.69
C VAL A 59 -11.96 12.05 11.83
N LEU A 60 -12.01 11.37 10.69
CA LEU A 60 -13.14 11.32 9.77
C LEU A 60 -13.95 10.06 10.07
N ASN A 61 -15.29 10.18 9.99
CA ASN A 61 -16.25 9.10 10.25
C ASN A 61 -15.90 8.16 11.43
N ALA A 62 -15.64 8.73 12.62
CA ALA A 62 -15.12 7.98 13.78
C ALA A 62 -15.93 6.74 14.23
N GLU A 63 -17.18 6.58 13.76
CA GLU A 63 -18.03 5.42 14.09
C GLU A 63 -17.84 4.25 13.10
N SER A 64 -17.34 4.51 11.89
CA SER A 64 -17.08 3.54 10.82
C SER A 64 -15.97 4.09 9.92
N PRO A 65 -14.74 4.21 10.43
CA PRO A 65 -13.69 5.01 9.80
C PRO A 65 -13.05 4.38 8.57
N GLU A 66 -13.15 3.07 8.39
CA GLU A 66 -12.56 2.31 7.28
C GLU A 66 -12.94 2.89 5.90
N GLY A 67 -11.92 3.15 5.06
CA GLY A 67 -12.08 3.89 3.80
C GLY A 67 -12.21 5.41 3.98
N ALA A 68 -11.91 5.96 5.17
CA ALA A 68 -11.79 7.39 5.39
C ALA A 68 -10.33 7.81 5.55
N ALA A 69 -9.97 8.97 5.01
CA ALA A 69 -8.61 9.50 5.08
C ALA A 69 -7.53 8.63 4.41
N GLU A 70 -7.92 7.76 3.48
CA GLU A 70 -7.04 6.93 2.64
C GLU A 70 -6.02 7.81 1.89
N ILE A 71 -6.46 8.65 0.95
CA ILE A 71 -5.59 9.59 0.25
C ILE A 71 -5.71 11.02 0.78
N VAL A 72 -4.56 11.65 1.02
CA VAL A 72 -4.43 13.06 1.44
C VAL A 72 -3.64 13.90 0.44
N ALA A 73 -4.07 15.14 0.23
CA ALA A 73 -3.36 16.13 -0.58
C ALA A 73 -3.36 17.51 0.10
N TYR A 74 -2.45 18.40 -0.29
CA TYR A 74 -2.29 19.71 0.34
C TYR A 74 -2.31 20.87 -0.66
N GLN A 75 -3.10 21.90 -0.36
CA GLN A 75 -3.16 23.16 -1.09
C GLN A 75 -2.35 24.23 -0.33
N ALA A 76 -1.16 24.56 -0.83
CA ALA A 76 -0.27 25.54 -0.19
C ALA A 76 -0.83 26.97 -0.15
N SER A 77 -1.54 27.41 -1.20
CA SER A 77 -2.05 28.79 -1.31
C SER A 77 -3.08 29.16 -0.23
N LYS A 78 -3.72 28.16 0.37
CA LYS A 78 -4.73 28.31 1.43
C LYS A 78 -4.45 27.51 2.70
N GLN A 79 -3.38 26.73 2.70
CA GLN A 79 -2.99 25.87 3.82
C GLN A 79 -4.13 24.93 4.21
N ARG A 80 -4.60 24.15 3.22
CA ARG A 80 -5.71 23.21 3.37
C ARG A 80 -5.25 21.80 3.06
N ILE A 81 -5.66 20.86 3.91
CA ILE A 81 -5.56 19.43 3.66
C ILE A 81 -6.87 18.99 3.02
N PHE A 82 -6.77 18.22 1.95
CA PHE A 82 -7.87 17.53 1.30
C PHE A 82 -7.70 16.05 1.63
N ALA A 83 -8.78 15.38 2.01
CA ALA A 83 -8.75 13.95 2.32
C ALA A 83 -9.99 13.27 1.75
N ILE A 84 -9.80 12.14 1.10
CA ILE A 84 -10.90 11.29 0.63
C ILE A 84 -11.61 10.70 1.83
N ASN A 85 -12.92 10.50 1.66
CA ASN A 85 -13.71 9.75 2.60
C ASN A 85 -14.83 9.03 1.85
N SER A 86 -14.64 7.72 1.71
CA SER A 86 -15.55 6.78 1.06
C SER A 86 -16.19 5.80 2.04
N SER A 87 -15.84 5.88 3.32
CA SER A 87 -16.44 5.11 4.43
C SER A 87 -17.96 5.26 4.65
N GLY A 88 -18.62 6.17 3.92
CA GLY A 88 -20.05 6.46 4.06
C GLY A 88 -20.86 6.04 2.83
N ASP A 89 -22.18 6.32 2.85
CA ASP A 89 -23.08 6.02 1.72
C ASP A 89 -22.71 6.74 0.40
N SER A 90 -21.82 7.73 0.44
CA SER A 90 -21.44 8.56 -0.71
C SER A 90 -20.03 9.09 -0.53
N ALA A 91 -19.24 9.04 -1.60
CA ALA A 91 -17.88 9.53 -1.64
C ALA A 91 -17.83 11.06 -1.47
N VAL A 92 -16.96 11.52 -0.57
CA VAL A 92 -16.73 12.95 -0.32
C VAL A 92 -15.24 13.27 -0.23
N VAL A 93 -14.91 14.55 -0.39
CA VAL A 93 -13.60 15.09 0.02
C VAL A 93 -13.79 16.02 1.20
N ASN A 94 -13.19 15.67 2.34
CA ASN A 94 -13.09 16.52 3.50
C ASN A 94 -11.98 17.55 3.31
N ILE A 95 -12.27 18.82 3.57
CA ILE A 95 -11.31 19.92 3.45
C ILE A 95 -11.08 20.48 4.85
N ILE A 96 -9.85 20.36 5.32
CA ILE A 96 -9.42 20.69 6.68
C ILE A 96 -8.44 21.85 6.60
N LYS A 97 -8.70 22.87 7.42
CA LYS A 97 -7.81 24.03 7.52
C LYS A 97 -6.58 23.67 8.35
N ALA A 98 -5.40 23.95 7.82
CA ALA A 98 -4.10 23.66 8.41
C ALA A 98 -3.23 24.94 8.50
N ASP A 99 -3.88 26.09 8.74
CA ASP A 99 -3.24 27.40 8.85
C ASP A 99 -2.81 27.77 10.29
N SER A 100 -3.25 26.97 11.27
CA SER A 100 -2.93 27.13 12.68
C SER A 100 -3.15 25.81 13.42
N PHE A 101 -2.37 25.61 14.48
CA PHE A 101 -2.40 24.39 15.28
C PHE A 101 -2.41 24.75 16.77
N ASP A 102 -3.08 23.94 17.59
CA ASP A 102 -3.02 23.99 19.05
C ASP A 102 -2.47 22.66 19.59
N PRO A 103 -1.13 22.46 19.58
CA PRO A 103 -0.54 21.20 20.03
C PRO A 103 -0.80 20.94 21.52
N ALA A 104 -1.12 21.95 22.32
CA ALA A 104 -1.44 21.77 23.74
C ALA A 104 -2.77 21.02 23.98
N ALA A 105 -3.65 20.99 22.98
CA ALA A 105 -4.87 20.19 22.99
C ALA A 105 -4.61 18.69 22.73
N LEU A 106 -3.47 18.35 22.16
CA LEU A 106 -3.06 16.97 21.86
C LEU A 106 -2.36 16.36 23.08
N VAL A 107 -3.18 15.83 23.99
CA VAL A 107 -2.72 15.26 25.25
C VAL A 107 -2.54 13.75 25.11
N LYS A 108 -1.34 13.28 25.45
CA LYS A 108 -1.02 11.86 25.56
C LYS A 108 -1.78 11.21 26.72
N ASP A 109 -2.28 10.01 26.52
CA ASP A 109 -2.78 9.16 27.59
C ASP A 109 -1.64 8.49 28.37
N ASN A 110 -1.95 7.44 29.14
CA ASN A 110 -0.97 6.75 29.98
C ASN A 110 0.01 5.90 29.17
N GLU A 111 -0.38 5.46 27.98
CA GLU A 111 0.48 4.71 27.06
C GLU A 111 1.37 5.65 26.23
N GLY A 112 0.99 6.93 26.15
CA GLY A 112 1.70 7.93 25.37
C GLY A 112 1.03 8.26 24.04
N VAL A 113 -0.19 7.75 23.83
CA VAL A 113 -0.97 7.86 22.61
C VAL A 113 -1.88 9.09 22.66
N ILE A 114 -2.01 9.76 21.52
CA ILE A 114 -2.85 10.95 21.34
C ILE A 114 -4.11 10.52 20.58
N ASN A 115 -5.21 10.41 21.33
CA ASN A 115 -6.54 10.11 20.79
C ASN A 115 -7.37 11.38 20.52
N GLY A 116 -7.01 12.51 21.14
CA GLY A 116 -7.71 13.78 20.96
C GLY A 116 -7.50 14.39 19.57
N THR A 117 -8.40 15.28 19.17
CA THR A 117 -8.30 16.05 17.92
C THR A 117 -8.20 17.54 18.22
N ASN A 118 -7.52 18.28 17.35
CA ASN A 118 -7.44 19.75 17.40
C ASN A 118 -7.69 20.40 16.03
N LEU A 119 -7.89 19.60 14.99
CA LEU A 119 -8.33 20.01 13.66
C LEU A 119 -9.76 19.53 13.41
N THR A 120 -10.45 20.19 12.48
CA THR A 120 -11.80 19.82 12.05
C THR A 120 -11.99 20.13 10.57
N SER A 121 -12.80 19.33 9.87
CA SER A 121 -13.24 19.64 8.50
C SER A 121 -13.99 20.97 8.47
N GLU A 122 -13.55 21.91 7.65
CA GLU A 122 -14.25 23.18 7.43
C GLU A 122 -15.28 23.09 6.30
N MET A 123 -15.04 22.21 5.32
CA MET A 123 -15.94 21.92 4.21
C MET A 123 -15.94 20.43 3.89
N THR A 124 -17.02 19.97 3.28
CA THR A 124 -17.15 18.63 2.71
C THR A 124 -17.66 18.78 1.29
N LEU A 125 -16.88 18.31 0.32
CA LEU A 125 -17.23 18.33 -1.09
C LEU A 125 -17.95 17.02 -1.44
N ALA A 126 -19.23 17.10 -1.77
CA ALA A 126 -20.02 15.94 -2.17
C ALA A 126 -19.76 15.57 -3.64
N LEU A 127 -18.99 14.52 -3.88
CA LEU A 127 -18.55 14.15 -5.23
C LEU A 127 -19.70 13.61 -6.08
N ASN A 128 -20.62 12.88 -5.46
CA ASN A 128 -21.75 12.25 -6.15
C ASN A 128 -22.84 13.22 -6.64
N GLU A 129 -22.72 14.52 -6.38
CA GLU A 129 -23.56 15.53 -7.05
C GLU A 129 -23.21 15.69 -8.54
N HIS A 130 -21.99 15.31 -8.93
CA HIS A 130 -21.47 15.48 -10.29
C HIS A 130 -20.89 14.21 -10.92
N SER A 131 -20.44 13.26 -10.10
CA SER A 131 -19.77 12.04 -10.55
C SER A 131 -20.31 10.83 -9.81
N ALA A 132 -20.96 9.92 -10.52
CA ALA A 132 -21.42 8.66 -9.92
C ALA A 132 -20.22 7.72 -9.68
N GLY A 133 -20.35 6.87 -8.66
CA GLY A 133 -19.32 5.91 -8.27
C GLY A 133 -18.53 6.34 -7.04
N ASP A 134 -17.42 5.67 -6.79
CA ASP A 134 -16.57 5.90 -5.61
C ASP A 134 -15.33 6.71 -5.97
N ALA A 135 -14.59 7.22 -4.98
CA ALA A 135 -13.38 7.99 -5.17
C ALA A 135 -12.16 7.29 -4.57
N ASN A 136 -11.17 7.00 -5.39
CA ASN A 136 -9.95 6.28 -4.97
C ASN A 136 -8.79 7.24 -4.68
N SER A 137 -8.65 8.32 -5.47
CA SER A 137 -7.48 9.20 -5.36
C SER A 137 -7.76 10.67 -5.64
N ILE A 138 -6.93 11.54 -5.07
CA ILE A 138 -6.97 12.99 -5.26
C ILE A 138 -5.57 13.54 -5.52
N ALA A 139 -5.50 14.57 -6.35
CA ALA A 139 -4.30 15.36 -6.56
C ALA A 139 -4.58 16.85 -6.63
N ILE A 140 -3.60 17.64 -6.21
CA ILE A 140 -3.66 19.11 -6.22
C ILE A 140 -2.57 19.64 -7.17
N ASP A 141 -2.97 20.47 -8.12
CA ASP A 141 -2.04 21.28 -8.91
C ASP A 141 -2.00 22.71 -8.40
N ALA A 142 -0.88 23.06 -7.78
CA ALA A 142 -0.62 24.40 -7.28
C ALA A 142 -0.40 25.44 -8.40
N ASN A 143 -0.11 25.03 -9.64
CA ASN A 143 0.12 25.96 -10.74
C ASN A 143 -1.19 26.54 -11.28
N ASN A 144 -2.19 25.68 -11.45
CA ASN A 144 -3.50 26.06 -11.98
C ASN A 144 -4.59 26.16 -10.91
N GLU A 145 -4.28 25.84 -9.65
CA GLU A 145 -5.25 25.77 -8.54
C GLU A 145 -6.40 24.81 -8.87
N LEU A 146 -6.04 23.57 -9.21
CA LEU A 146 -6.97 22.50 -9.56
C LEU A 146 -6.91 21.36 -8.55
N LEU A 147 -8.08 20.78 -8.26
CA LEU A 147 -8.23 19.46 -7.66
C LEU A 147 -8.67 18.49 -8.76
N ALA A 148 -7.99 17.36 -8.89
CA ALA A 148 -8.43 16.20 -9.65
C ALA A 148 -8.83 15.10 -8.68
N VAL A 149 -9.96 14.44 -8.94
CA VAL A 149 -10.46 13.30 -8.15
C VAL A 149 -10.67 12.12 -9.11
N ALA A 150 -10.01 10.99 -8.83
CA ALA A 150 -10.22 9.75 -9.54
C ALA A 150 -11.52 9.09 -9.05
N MET A 151 -12.46 8.87 -9.97
CA MET A 151 -13.79 8.35 -9.68
C MET A 151 -13.99 6.99 -10.37
N ALA A 152 -14.03 5.92 -9.59
CA ALA A 152 -14.34 4.58 -10.05
C ALA A 152 -15.80 4.47 -10.50
N ALA A 153 -16.08 3.69 -11.55
CA ALA A 153 -17.45 3.48 -12.01
C ALA A 153 -18.23 2.55 -11.08
N SER A 154 -19.55 2.71 -10.97
CA SER A 154 -20.39 1.86 -10.10
C SER A 154 -20.60 0.42 -10.60
N ASN A 155 -20.02 0.02 -11.73
CA ASN A 155 -19.95 -1.40 -12.12
C ASN A 155 -18.53 -1.70 -12.59
N THR A 156 -18.02 -2.88 -12.22
CA THR A 156 -16.71 -3.37 -12.67
C THR A 156 -16.65 -3.45 -14.20
N GLY A 157 -15.51 -3.05 -14.77
CA GLY A 157 -15.27 -2.99 -16.22
C GLY A 157 -15.85 -1.77 -16.93
N ASP A 158 -16.72 -0.97 -16.29
CA ASP A 158 -17.12 0.32 -16.85
C ASP A 158 -15.97 1.34 -16.69
N ALA A 159 -15.84 2.23 -17.68
CA ALA A 159 -14.85 3.31 -17.64
C ALA A 159 -15.15 4.32 -16.52
N GLY A 160 -14.13 4.65 -15.73
CA GLY A 160 -14.18 5.69 -14.71
C GLY A 160 -13.98 7.10 -15.25
N LEU A 161 -13.83 8.06 -14.33
CA LEU A 161 -13.75 9.48 -14.63
C LEU A 161 -12.68 10.16 -13.76
N ILE A 162 -12.06 11.22 -14.27
CA ILE A 162 -11.43 12.24 -13.43
C ILE A 162 -12.38 13.43 -13.30
N ALA A 163 -12.79 13.74 -12.08
CA ALA A 163 -13.58 14.92 -11.75
C ALA A 163 -12.67 16.11 -11.39
N PHE A 164 -12.79 17.20 -12.13
CA PHE A 164 -11.97 18.40 -11.92
C PHE A 164 -12.74 19.50 -11.19
N TYR A 165 -12.08 20.12 -10.22
CA TYR A 165 -12.58 21.27 -9.48
C TYR A 165 -11.57 22.42 -9.50
N ASP A 166 -12.06 23.65 -9.65
CA ASP A 166 -11.31 24.87 -9.40
C ASP A 166 -11.27 25.12 -7.89
N ILE A 167 -10.08 25.20 -7.31
CA ILE A 167 -9.87 25.44 -5.88
C ILE A 167 -9.25 26.81 -5.61
N SER A 168 -9.20 27.71 -6.60
CA SER A 168 -8.70 29.08 -6.47
C SER A 168 -9.62 29.97 -5.64
N GLY A 169 -10.93 29.70 -5.61
CA GLY A 169 -11.94 30.37 -4.78
C GLY A 169 -12.10 29.78 -3.38
N ASP A 170 -12.83 30.44 -2.49
CA ASP A 170 -12.98 29.98 -1.10
C ASP A 170 -13.57 28.57 -0.97
N GLU A 171 -14.45 28.19 -1.92
CA GLU A 171 -15.08 26.87 -2.04
C GLU A 171 -14.69 26.22 -3.39
N PRO A 172 -14.39 24.90 -3.43
CA PRO A 172 -14.16 24.20 -4.68
C PRO A 172 -15.35 24.30 -5.64
N GLN A 173 -15.10 24.56 -6.92
CA GLN A 173 -16.12 24.66 -7.95
C GLN A 173 -15.92 23.58 -9.00
N PHE A 174 -16.93 22.74 -9.23
CA PHE A 174 -16.87 21.71 -10.27
C PHE A 174 -16.66 22.33 -11.66
N ILE A 175 -15.72 21.77 -12.42
CA ILE A 175 -15.41 22.19 -13.80
C ILE A 175 -16.05 21.20 -14.78
N LYS A 176 -15.57 19.95 -14.77
CA LYS A 176 -16.02 18.87 -15.66
C LYS A 176 -15.46 17.51 -15.24
N ASN A 177 -16.02 16.46 -15.85
CA ASN A 177 -15.47 15.11 -15.84
C ASN A 177 -14.77 14.81 -17.17
N VAL A 178 -13.69 14.03 -17.10
CA VAL A 178 -13.01 13.45 -18.27
C VAL A 178 -12.98 11.92 -18.09
N THR A 179 -13.51 11.18 -19.07
CA THR A 179 -13.51 9.71 -19.05
C THR A 179 -12.10 9.15 -19.23
N VAL A 180 -11.78 8.12 -18.44
CA VAL A 180 -10.50 7.41 -18.41
C VAL A 180 -10.73 5.88 -18.49
N GLY A 181 -9.77 5.05 -18.05
CA GLY A 181 -9.88 3.60 -18.07
C GLY A 181 -10.84 3.04 -17.00
N ALA A 182 -10.93 1.72 -16.91
CA ALA A 182 -11.67 1.06 -15.82
C ALA A 182 -10.90 1.20 -14.51
N LEU A 183 -11.62 1.45 -13.42
CA LEU A 183 -11.06 1.60 -12.06
C LEU A 183 -9.84 2.56 -12.01
N PRO A 184 -10.04 3.88 -12.27
CA PRO A 184 -9.00 4.86 -12.07
C PRO A 184 -8.65 4.91 -10.59
N ASP A 185 -7.53 4.32 -10.27
CA ASP A 185 -7.11 4.12 -8.90
C ASP A 185 -6.34 5.34 -8.41
N MET A 186 -5.15 5.58 -8.95
CA MET A 186 -4.36 6.77 -8.63
C MET A 186 -4.45 7.89 -9.68
N VAL A 187 -4.46 9.16 -9.23
CA VAL A 187 -4.31 10.35 -10.08
C VAL A 187 -3.18 11.26 -9.60
N THR A 188 -2.40 11.81 -10.54
CA THR A 188 -1.37 12.82 -10.23
C THR A 188 -1.17 13.84 -11.34
N PHE A 189 -0.59 14.99 -11.02
CA PHE A 189 -0.22 16.01 -12.00
C PHE A 189 1.27 15.94 -12.34
N SER A 190 1.63 16.29 -13.58
CA SER A 190 3.02 16.64 -13.87
C SER A 190 3.41 17.91 -13.10
N HIS A 191 4.69 18.03 -12.73
CA HIS A 191 5.19 19.13 -11.89
C HIS A 191 4.97 20.51 -12.50
N ASP A 192 4.86 20.58 -13.83
CA ASP A 192 4.57 21.81 -14.58
C ASP A 192 3.08 22.11 -14.78
N GLY A 193 2.19 21.25 -14.26
CA GLY A 193 0.73 21.40 -14.36
C GLY A 193 0.16 21.20 -15.77
N ASN A 194 0.96 20.67 -16.72
CA ASN A 194 0.53 20.51 -18.12
C ASN A 194 -0.11 19.15 -18.43
N LYS A 195 -0.03 18.19 -17.51
CA LYS A 195 -0.62 16.85 -17.65
C LYS A 195 -1.21 16.36 -16.34
N VAL A 196 -2.27 15.59 -16.45
CA VAL A 196 -2.78 14.69 -15.42
C VAL A 196 -2.52 13.28 -15.90
N LEU A 197 -2.00 12.44 -15.02
CA LEU A 197 -1.68 11.03 -15.23
C LEU A 197 -2.57 10.20 -14.31
N VAL A 198 -3.10 9.10 -14.83
CA VAL A 198 -4.05 8.26 -14.10
C VAL A 198 -3.67 6.80 -14.32
N ALA A 199 -3.45 6.08 -13.23
CA ALA A 199 -3.36 4.63 -13.24
C ALA A 199 -4.79 4.09 -13.23
N ASN A 200 -5.11 3.25 -14.20
CA ASN A 200 -6.43 2.63 -14.30
C ASN A 200 -6.18 1.14 -14.16
N GLU A 201 -6.42 0.64 -12.96
CA GLU A 201 -6.02 -0.67 -12.48
C GLU A 201 -6.62 -1.76 -13.35
N GLY A 202 -7.94 -1.69 -13.55
CA GLY A 202 -8.64 -2.63 -14.41
C GLY A 202 -8.88 -3.98 -13.77
N GLU A 203 -9.10 -4.01 -12.45
CA GLU A 203 -9.40 -5.26 -11.74
C GLU A 203 -10.62 -6.02 -12.30
N PRO A 204 -10.58 -7.36 -12.21
CA PRO A 204 -11.72 -8.21 -12.52
C PRO A 204 -12.82 -8.07 -11.48
N ASN A 205 -14.04 -8.45 -11.87
CA ASN A 205 -15.09 -8.67 -10.87
C ASN A 205 -14.84 -10.01 -10.15
N GLY A 206 -15.45 -10.21 -8.99
CA GLY A 206 -15.10 -11.32 -8.10
C GLY A 206 -15.23 -12.76 -8.64
N ASP A 207 -15.97 -12.97 -9.73
CA ASP A 207 -16.06 -14.27 -10.44
C ASP A 207 -15.34 -14.31 -11.80
N TYR A 208 -14.55 -13.27 -12.09
CA TYR A 208 -13.77 -13.07 -13.32
C TYR A 208 -14.61 -13.09 -14.62
N SER A 209 -15.92 -12.92 -14.54
CA SER A 209 -16.78 -12.83 -15.74
C SER A 209 -16.62 -11.52 -16.51
N ILE A 210 -16.10 -10.49 -15.85
CA ILE A 210 -15.67 -9.21 -16.41
C ILE A 210 -14.26 -8.95 -15.90
N ASP A 211 -13.30 -8.93 -16.81
CA ASP A 211 -11.87 -8.75 -16.56
C ASP A 211 -11.36 -7.72 -17.60
N PRO A 212 -11.42 -6.40 -17.29
CA PRO A 212 -11.02 -5.36 -18.22
C PRO A 212 -9.49 -5.29 -18.36
N GLU A 213 -8.98 -4.65 -19.42
CA GLU A 213 -7.53 -4.38 -19.50
C GLU A 213 -7.17 -3.17 -18.63
N GLY A 214 -6.12 -3.30 -17.81
CA GLY A 214 -5.47 -2.17 -17.15
C GLY A 214 -4.89 -1.17 -18.17
N SER A 215 -4.78 0.10 -17.78
CA SER A 215 -4.28 1.15 -18.67
C SER A 215 -3.76 2.39 -17.94
N ILE A 216 -3.00 3.23 -18.65
CA ILE A 216 -2.55 4.54 -18.14
C ILE A 216 -3.20 5.63 -18.98
N SER A 217 -3.88 6.58 -18.33
CA SER A 217 -4.55 7.70 -18.99
C SER A 217 -3.78 9.00 -18.80
N ILE A 218 -3.65 9.78 -19.89
CA ILE A 218 -3.01 11.10 -19.88
C ILE A 218 -4.00 12.17 -20.33
N ILE A 219 -4.31 13.14 -19.48
CA ILE A 219 -5.15 14.29 -19.79
C ILE A 219 -4.25 15.52 -19.89
N ASN A 220 -4.20 16.15 -21.06
CA ASN A 220 -3.40 17.37 -21.24
C ASN A 220 -4.12 18.58 -20.64
N ILE A 221 -3.35 19.49 -20.07
CA ILE A 221 -3.77 20.83 -19.65
C ILE A 221 -2.95 21.83 -20.47
N ASN A 222 -3.62 22.65 -21.26
CA ASN A 222 -2.97 23.64 -22.10
C ASN A 222 -3.40 25.03 -21.65
N ASP A 223 -2.46 25.83 -21.14
CA ASP A 223 -2.73 27.16 -20.59
C ASP A 223 -3.88 27.15 -19.54
N GLY A 224 -3.85 26.18 -18.62
CA GLY A 224 -4.88 25.97 -17.59
C GLY A 224 -6.18 25.34 -18.09
N VAL A 225 -6.32 25.08 -19.40
CA VAL A 225 -7.51 24.45 -19.98
C VAL A 225 -7.31 22.94 -20.04
N ILE A 226 -8.07 22.22 -19.22
CA ILE A 226 -8.15 20.76 -19.20
C ILE A 226 -8.69 20.27 -20.56
N ALA A 227 -8.08 19.24 -21.15
CA ALA A 227 -8.58 18.61 -22.38
C ALA A 227 -9.93 17.90 -22.15
N ASP A 228 -10.74 17.73 -23.20
CA ASP A 228 -12.04 17.05 -23.09
C ASP A 228 -11.93 15.52 -23.14
N THR A 229 -10.76 14.99 -23.47
CA THR A 229 -10.50 13.56 -23.65
C THR A 229 -9.14 13.19 -23.09
N ALA A 230 -9.03 12.00 -22.51
CA ALA A 230 -7.75 11.38 -22.17
C ALA A 230 -7.12 10.68 -23.40
N ILE A 231 -5.80 10.57 -23.38
CA ILE A 231 -5.02 9.62 -24.20
C ILE A 231 -4.88 8.36 -23.37
N SER A 232 -5.24 7.19 -23.92
CA SER A 232 -5.08 5.90 -23.24
C SER A 232 -3.84 5.17 -23.78
N ILE A 233 -2.98 4.75 -22.87
CA ILE A 233 -1.83 3.86 -23.09
C ILE A 233 -2.25 2.48 -22.57
N THR A 234 -2.14 1.46 -23.41
CA THR A 234 -2.60 0.09 -23.10
C THR A 234 -1.43 -0.89 -23.06
N PHE A 235 -1.60 -2.02 -22.37
CA PHE A 235 -0.59 -3.08 -22.31
C PHE A 235 -0.74 -4.15 -23.41
N SER A 236 -1.71 -4.01 -24.32
CA SER A 236 -1.99 -4.99 -25.37
C SER A 236 -0.78 -5.40 -26.24
N ALA A 237 0.24 -4.54 -26.37
CA ALA A 237 1.48 -4.85 -27.06
C ALA A 237 2.35 -5.92 -26.36
N TYR A 238 2.06 -6.23 -25.09
CA TYR A 238 2.75 -7.21 -24.26
C TYR A 238 2.04 -8.57 -24.18
N ASN A 239 0.88 -8.75 -24.84
CA ASN A 239 0.14 -10.01 -24.82
C ASN A 239 0.93 -11.24 -25.31
N ASP A 240 1.96 -11.04 -26.14
CA ASP A 240 2.85 -12.10 -26.61
C ASP A 240 4.18 -12.17 -25.83
N LYS A 241 4.27 -11.51 -24.66
CA LYS A 241 5.53 -11.28 -23.91
C LYS A 241 5.61 -11.91 -22.53
N GLN A 242 4.60 -12.68 -22.11
CA GLN A 242 4.52 -13.26 -20.77
C GLN A 242 5.83 -13.93 -20.32
N THR A 243 6.36 -14.88 -21.09
CA THR A 243 7.61 -15.59 -20.74
C THR A 243 8.83 -14.67 -20.62
N GLU A 244 8.94 -13.63 -21.47
CA GLU A 244 10.05 -12.66 -21.40
C GLU A 244 9.96 -11.78 -20.14
N LEU A 245 8.74 -11.51 -19.68
CA LEU A 245 8.48 -10.73 -18.47
C LEU A 245 8.70 -11.60 -17.21
N GLU A 246 8.25 -12.85 -17.21
CA GLU A 246 8.49 -13.82 -16.12
C GLU A 246 9.99 -14.04 -15.88
N GLU A 247 10.80 -14.08 -16.94
CA GLU A 247 12.28 -14.16 -16.85
C GLU A 247 12.91 -12.93 -16.16
N GLN A 248 12.22 -11.79 -16.16
CA GLN A 248 12.63 -10.57 -15.45
C GLN A 248 12.06 -10.48 -14.03
N GLY A 249 11.26 -11.47 -13.60
CA GLY A 249 10.63 -11.52 -12.29
C GLY A 249 9.25 -10.88 -12.21
N VAL A 250 8.58 -10.63 -13.35
CA VAL A 250 7.15 -10.29 -13.36
C VAL A 250 6.34 -11.52 -12.95
N VAL A 251 5.29 -11.31 -12.16
CA VAL A 251 4.36 -12.33 -11.69
C VAL A 251 3.02 -12.18 -12.42
N PHE A 252 2.40 -13.30 -12.80
CA PHE A 252 1.09 -13.34 -13.43
C PHE A 252 0.23 -14.33 -12.66
N ALA A 253 -0.63 -13.79 -11.79
CA ALA A 253 -1.34 -14.58 -10.80
C ALA A 253 -2.78 -14.93 -11.21
N ASN A 254 -3.32 -14.48 -12.35
CA ASN A 254 -4.74 -14.75 -12.60
C ASN A 254 -5.11 -16.23 -12.84
N PRO A 255 -6.35 -16.66 -12.49
CA PRO A 255 -6.83 -18.04 -12.56
C PRO A 255 -7.14 -18.53 -14.00
N THR A 256 -6.33 -18.14 -14.97
CA THR A 256 -6.51 -18.49 -16.39
C THR A 256 -6.69 -19.99 -16.59
N GLY A 257 -7.75 -20.36 -17.32
CA GLY A 257 -8.11 -21.75 -17.60
C GLY A 257 -9.00 -22.41 -16.56
N ARG A 258 -9.28 -21.77 -15.42
CA ARG A 258 -10.30 -22.24 -14.46
C ARG A 258 -11.72 -21.90 -14.93
N THR A 259 -12.69 -22.69 -14.52
CA THR A 259 -14.11 -22.36 -14.69
C THR A 259 -14.67 -21.90 -13.36
N ILE A 260 -15.08 -20.63 -13.29
CA ILE A 260 -15.66 -20.01 -12.10
C ILE A 260 -17.06 -19.51 -12.47
N ASN A 261 -18.06 -19.86 -11.67
CA ASN A 261 -19.47 -19.54 -11.88
C ASN A 261 -19.99 -19.88 -13.30
N GLY A 262 -19.45 -20.95 -13.90
CA GLY A 262 -19.79 -21.40 -15.25
C GLY A 262 -19.08 -20.64 -16.39
N ASN A 263 -18.18 -19.70 -16.08
CA ASN A 263 -17.38 -18.95 -17.03
C ASN A 263 -15.96 -19.52 -17.07
N LEU A 264 -15.48 -19.89 -18.26
CA LEU A 264 -14.08 -20.26 -18.45
C LEU A 264 -13.24 -18.98 -18.49
N ILE A 265 -12.35 -18.82 -17.52
CA ILE A 265 -11.51 -17.64 -17.39
C ILE A 265 -10.38 -17.72 -18.41
N ASN A 266 -10.17 -16.63 -19.14
CA ASN A 266 -9.11 -16.50 -20.13
C ASN A 266 -8.55 -15.08 -20.09
N THR A 267 -7.57 -14.89 -19.23
CA THR A 267 -6.89 -13.62 -19.01
C THR A 267 -5.74 -13.48 -19.99
N THR A 268 -5.51 -12.26 -20.47
CA THR A 268 -4.33 -11.90 -21.27
C THR A 268 -3.33 -11.15 -20.40
N VAL A 269 -2.07 -11.04 -20.81
CA VAL A 269 -1.08 -10.22 -20.08
C VAL A 269 -1.60 -8.80 -19.82
N ALA A 270 -2.31 -8.19 -20.78
CA ALA A 270 -2.85 -6.84 -20.61
C ALA A 270 -4.04 -6.73 -19.64
N MET A 271 -4.74 -7.84 -19.38
CA MET A 271 -5.76 -7.91 -18.33
C MET A 271 -5.11 -8.16 -16.96
N ASP A 272 -4.02 -8.92 -16.93
CA ASP A 272 -3.29 -9.22 -15.69
C ASP A 272 -2.49 -8.02 -15.17
N LEU A 273 -2.00 -7.14 -16.06
CA LEU A 273 -1.22 -5.98 -15.65
C LEU A 273 -2.12 -4.86 -15.11
N GLU A 274 -2.03 -4.61 -13.80
CA GLU A 274 -2.87 -3.68 -13.05
C GLU A 274 -2.04 -2.47 -12.56
N PRO A 275 -2.15 -1.29 -13.21
CA PRO A 275 -1.50 -0.07 -12.75
C PRO A 275 -2.16 0.51 -11.51
N GLU A 276 -1.33 0.83 -10.53
CA GLU A 276 -1.81 1.28 -9.22
C GLU A 276 -1.30 2.69 -8.91
N TYR A 277 0.00 2.89 -8.67
CA TYR A 277 0.57 4.18 -8.26
C TYR A 277 1.46 4.84 -9.33
N ILE A 278 1.49 6.18 -9.40
CA ILE A 278 2.31 6.93 -10.39
C ILE A 278 3.26 7.93 -9.73
N SER A 279 4.54 7.90 -10.11
CA SER A 279 5.49 8.99 -9.83
C SER A 279 5.99 9.67 -11.10
N VAL A 280 5.91 11.01 -11.14
CA VAL A 280 6.45 11.81 -12.24
C VAL A 280 7.89 12.24 -11.95
N SER A 281 8.79 11.91 -12.87
CA SER A 281 10.17 12.40 -12.82
C SER A 281 10.25 13.92 -12.76
N LYS A 282 11.23 14.46 -12.04
CA LYS A 282 11.38 15.91 -11.79
C LYS A 282 11.45 16.77 -13.05
N ASP A 283 11.92 16.22 -14.17
CA ASP A 283 12.01 16.93 -15.46
C ASP A 283 10.78 16.75 -16.36
N ASN A 284 9.71 16.13 -15.85
CA ASN A 284 8.43 15.87 -16.53
C ASN A 284 8.56 15.02 -17.80
N LYS A 285 9.63 14.23 -17.95
CA LYS A 285 9.84 13.38 -19.14
C LYS A 285 9.36 11.96 -18.99
N PHE A 286 9.38 11.45 -17.76
CA PHE A 286 8.97 10.09 -17.45
C PHE A 286 7.91 10.09 -16.36
N ALA A 287 6.94 9.20 -16.51
CA ALA A 287 6.14 8.69 -15.41
C ALA A 287 6.57 7.24 -15.15
N TYR A 288 6.80 6.93 -13.88
CA TYR A 288 7.01 5.59 -13.37
C TYR A 288 5.69 5.14 -12.76
N VAL A 289 5.28 3.90 -13.02
CA VAL A 289 3.98 3.37 -12.62
C VAL A 289 4.17 1.98 -12.02
N SER A 290 3.72 1.76 -10.78
CA SER A 290 3.73 0.43 -10.16
C SER A 290 2.69 -0.48 -10.81
N LEU A 291 3.01 -1.77 -10.78
CA LEU A 291 2.14 -2.89 -11.15
C LEU A 291 2.35 -3.92 -10.03
N GLN A 292 1.70 -3.70 -8.88
CA GLN A 292 2.08 -4.30 -7.59
C GLN A 292 1.96 -5.82 -7.62
N GLU A 293 0.78 -6.35 -7.94
CA GLU A 293 0.47 -7.78 -8.02
C GLU A 293 1.42 -8.46 -9.01
N ASN A 294 1.84 -7.73 -10.05
CA ASN A 294 2.73 -8.23 -11.08
C ASN A 294 4.22 -8.08 -10.76
N ASN A 295 4.59 -7.43 -9.65
CA ASN A 295 5.98 -7.18 -9.27
C ASN A 295 6.78 -6.49 -10.40
N ALA A 296 6.18 -5.45 -11.00
CA ALA A 296 6.72 -4.78 -12.18
C ALA A 296 6.63 -3.25 -12.09
N LEU A 297 7.39 -2.59 -12.97
CA LEU A 297 7.39 -1.15 -13.16
C LEU A 297 7.13 -0.82 -14.63
N ALA A 298 6.09 -0.03 -14.89
CA ALA A 298 5.83 0.61 -16.17
C ALA A 298 6.51 1.97 -16.23
N ILE A 299 7.24 2.23 -17.33
CA ILE A 299 7.95 3.49 -17.59
C ILE A 299 7.34 4.12 -18.83
N VAL A 300 6.65 5.24 -18.64
CA VAL A 300 6.02 6.01 -19.71
C VAL A 300 6.89 7.22 -20.06
N ASN A 301 7.28 7.34 -21.32
CA ASN A 301 7.87 8.58 -21.83
C ASN A 301 6.77 9.59 -22.15
N LEU A 302 6.75 10.73 -21.46
CA LEU A 302 5.71 11.76 -21.55
C LEU A 302 5.86 12.69 -22.76
N GLU A 303 6.95 12.57 -23.53
CA GLU A 303 7.15 13.31 -24.79
C GLU A 303 6.43 12.64 -25.97
N ASP A 304 6.45 11.30 -26.03
CA ASP A 304 5.90 10.51 -27.14
C ASP A 304 4.86 9.46 -26.73
N ASN A 305 4.58 9.33 -25.43
CA ASN A 305 3.68 8.35 -24.82
C ASN A 305 4.07 6.90 -25.06
N SER A 306 5.35 6.60 -25.31
CA SER A 306 5.85 5.23 -25.36
C SER A 306 5.92 4.60 -23.96
N LEU A 307 5.72 3.29 -23.91
CA LEU A 307 5.65 2.50 -22.67
C LEU A 307 6.69 1.36 -22.71
N GLU A 308 7.46 1.24 -21.63
CA GLU A 308 8.37 0.13 -21.36
C GLU A 308 7.99 -0.57 -20.04
N LEU A 309 8.03 -1.90 -20.00
CA LEU A 309 7.84 -2.69 -18.77
C LEU A 309 9.18 -3.23 -18.26
N LYS A 310 9.35 -3.25 -16.93
CA LYS A 310 10.48 -3.84 -16.22
C LYS A 310 9.99 -4.75 -15.11
N GLY A 311 10.46 -5.99 -15.05
CA GLY A 311 10.32 -6.82 -13.86
C GLY A 311 11.29 -6.38 -12.76
N LEU A 312 10.88 -6.52 -11.50
CA LEU A 312 11.66 -6.06 -10.34
C LEU A 312 12.58 -7.15 -9.77
N GLY A 313 12.50 -8.37 -10.28
CA GLY A 313 13.20 -9.53 -9.72
C GLY A 313 12.70 -9.87 -8.31
N PHE A 314 13.56 -10.49 -7.50
CA PHE A 314 13.18 -10.96 -6.17
C PHE A 314 14.30 -10.68 -5.16
N LYS A 315 13.92 -10.45 -3.90
CA LYS A 315 14.85 -10.26 -2.78
C LYS A 315 15.25 -11.60 -2.19
N ASP A 316 16.55 -11.86 -2.06
CA ASP A 316 17.08 -13.11 -1.48
C ASP A 316 17.26 -12.97 0.05
N TRP A 317 16.53 -13.79 0.82
CA TRP A 317 16.58 -13.81 2.29
C TRP A 317 17.68 -14.70 2.88
N SER A 318 18.54 -15.31 2.05
CA SER A 318 19.58 -16.23 2.52
C SER A 318 20.68 -15.57 3.37
N ASN A 319 20.85 -14.25 3.27
CA ASN A 319 21.87 -13.48 4.00
C ASN A 319 21.29 -12.37 4.89
N LEU A 320 19.97 -12.37 5.07
CA LEU A 320 19.22 -11.42 5.89
C LEU A 320 18.51 -12.17 7.01
N LEU A 321 17.98 -11.41 7.97
CA LEU A 321 17.14 -11.93 9.04
C LEU A 321 15.66 -11.78 8.70
N PHE A 322 14.90 -12.85 8.87
CA PHE A 322 13.48 -12.92 8.60
C PHE A 322 12.80 -13.66 9.75
N ASP A 323 11.61 -13.20 10.11
CA ASP A 323 10.72 -13.87 11.04
C ASP A 323 9.53 -14.43 10.23
N ALA A 324 9.32 -15.74 10.29
CA ALA A 324 8.44 -16.44 9.34
C ALA A 324 7.15 -16.99 9.97
N SER A 325 7.01 -16.91 11.29
CA SER A 325 5.88 -17.51 11.99
C SER A 325 5.33 -16.58 13.05
N ASP A 326 4.01 -16.60 13.17
CA ASP A 326 3.21 -15.98 14.23
C ASP A 326 2.93 -16.92 15.42
N LYS A 327 3.57 -18.10 15.43
CA LYS A 327 3.26 -19.22 16.34
C LYS A 327 4.48 -19.84 17.02
N ASP A 328 5.66 -19.21 16.91
CA ASP A 328 6.92 -19.73 17.48
C ASP A 328 7.35 -19.07 18.80
N GLY A 329 6.52 -18.15 19.31
CA GLY A 329 6.64 -17.57 20.64
C GLY A 329 7.23 -16.16 20.68
N GLY A 330 7.10 -15.40 19.60
CA GLY A 330 7.62 -14.04 19.43
C GLY A 330 8.90 -14.01 18.60
N VAL A 331 9.47 -12.82 18.44
CA VAL A 331 10.66 -12.52 17.61
C VAL A 331 11.66 -13.69 17.44
N ASN A 332 11.68 -14.28 16.25
CA ASN A 332 12.50 -15.45 15.90
C ASN A 332 13.25 -15.29 14.57
N PHE A 333 14.13 -14.29 14.50
CA PHE A 333 14.92 -14.01 13.31
C PHE A 333 15.87 -15.13 12.88
N LYS A 334 15.69 -15.63 11.64
CA LYS A 334 16.56 -16.62 10.97
C LYS A 334 16.86 -16.21 9.53
N SER A 335 17.84 -16.88 8.92
CA SER A 335 18.12 -16.79 7.49
C SER A 335 17.56 -18.01 6.77
N TYR A 336 16.93 -17.81 5.61
CA TYR A 336 16.25 -18.88 4.86
C TYR A 336 16.79 -19.00 3.43
N PRO A 337 17.87 -19.77 3.19
CA PRO A 337 18.29 -20.10 1.83
C PRO A 337 17.17 -20.75 1.00
N GLY A 338 16.85 -20.15 -0.15
CA GLY A 338 15.74 -20.58 -1.02
C GLY A 338 14.42 -19.85 -0.76
N LEU A 339 14.36 -18.98 0.25
CA LEU A 339 13.25 -18.05 0.44
C LEU A 339 13.55 -16.71 -0.23
N TYR A 340 12.59 -16.22 -1.00
CA TYR A 340 12.62 -14.95 -1.67
C TYR A 340 11.42 -14.09 -1.27
N GLY A 341 11.60 -12.76 -1.27
CA GLY A 341 10.49 -11.80 -1.20
C GLY A 341 10.18 -11.23 -2.58
N ILE A 342 8.90 -11.12 -2.91
CA ILE A 342 8.42 -10.42 -4.10
C ILE A 342 8.34 -8.92 -3.76
N TYR A 343 8.84 -8.01 -4.60
CA TYR A 343 8.91 -6.60 -4.22
C TYR A 343 7.55 -5.90 -4.19
N GLN A 344 6.63 -6.22 -5.10
CA GLN A 344 5.22 -5.78 -5.09
C GLN A 344 5.01 -4.39 -4.48
N PRO A 345 5.40 -3.33 -5.22
CA PRO A 345 5.35 -2.00 -4.68
C PRO A 345 4.00 -1.33 -4.89
N ASP A 346 3.31 -0.95 -3.82
CA ASP A 346 2.25 0.07 -3.85
C ASP A 346 2.90 1.45 -4.06
N THR A 347 3.11 2.23 -2.99
CA THR A 347 3.37 3.66 -3.16
C THR A 347 4.78 3.86 -3.71
N ILE A 348 4.84 4.56 -4.85
CA ILE A 348 6.10 4.93 -5.49
C ILE A 348 6.32 6.44 -5.52
N SER A 349 7.58 6.83 -5.37
CA SER A 349 8.02 8.21 -5.52
C SER A 349 9.33 8.30 -6.29
N SER A 350 9.70 9.49 -6.75
CA SER A 350 10.95 9.67 -7.51
C SER A 350 11.67 10.95 -7.14
N PHE A 351 12.99 10.89 -7.20
CA PHE A 351 13.85 12.04 -6.93
C PHE A 351 15.03 12.06 -7.88
N THR A 352 15.81 13.15 -7.80
CA THR A 352 17.00 13.32 -8.63
C THR A 352 18.24 13.42 -7.79
N TRP A 353 19.30 12.72 -8.20
CA TRP A 353 20.61 12.87 -7.62
C TRP A 353 21.66 13.01 -8.71
N LYS A 354 22.41 14.12 -8.69
CA LYS A 354 23.43 14.47 -9.69
C LYS A 354 22.94 14.39 -11.14
N GLY A 355 21.66 14.68 -11.37
CA GLY A 355 21.03 14.72 -12.70
C GLY A 355 20.51 13.38 -13.22
N ALA A 356 20.55 12.31 -12.41
CA ALA A 356 19.89 11.05 -12.71
C ALA A 356 18.60 10.91 -11.88
N ASN A 357 17.59 10.25 -12.45
CA ASN A 357 16.35 9.90 -11.77
C ASN A 357 16.53 8.60 -10.98
N PHE A 358 15.92 8.55 -9.80
CA PHE A 358 15.81 7.38 -8.95
C PHE A 358 14.35 7.22 -8.53
N ILE A 359 13.89 5.98 -8.44
CA ILE A 359 12.56 5.61 -7.96
C ILE A 359 12.72 5.04 -6.55
N VAL A 360 11.80 5.36 -5.66
CA VAL A 360 11.70 4.79 -4.32
C VAL A 360 10.35 4.07 -4.26
N THR A 361 10.34 2.85 -3.73
CA THR A 361 9.12 2.04 -3.59
C THR A 361 8.98 1.58 -2.15
N ALA A 362 7.78 1.70 -1.59
CA ALA A 362 7.34 0.85 -0.49
C ALA A 362 6.98 -0.52 -1.07
N ASN A 363 7.23 -1.61 -0.34
CA ASN A 363 7.11 -2.98 -0.87
C ASN A 363 6.18 -3.76 0.06
N GLU A 364 4.89 -3.43 0.00
CA GLU A 364 3.86 -3.89 0.92
C GLU A 364 3.57 -5.36 0.71
N GLY A 365 3.13 -5.74 -0.51
CA GLY A 365 3.04 -7.14 -0.89
C GLY A 365 1.65 -7.63 -1.24
N ASP A 366 0.79 -6.82 -1.86
CA ASP A 366 -0.58 -7.27 -2.03
C ASP A 366 -0.77 -8.51 -2.90
N ALA A 367 -1.73 -9.32 -2.49
CA ALA A 367 -2.05 -10.60 -3.08
C ALA A 367 -3.40 -10.52 -3.79
N ARG A 368 -3.63 -11.36 -4.79
CA ARG A 368 -4.91 -11.39 -5.48
C ARG A 368 -5.89 -12.27 -4.74
N GLU A 369 -6.95 -11.66 -4.22
CA GLU A 369 -8.07 -12.37 -3.61
C GLU A 369 -9.43 -11.84 -4.12
N TYR A 370 -10.32 -12.75 -4.53
CA TYR A 370 -11.61 -12.36 -5.10
C TYR A 370 -12.77 -13.22 -4.61
N PHE A 371 -13.85 -12.57 -4.17
CA PHE A 371 -15.07 -13.22 -3.68
C PHE A 371 -16.29 -12.94 -4.57
N PHE A 372 -17.24 -13.88 -4.60
CA PHE A 372 -18.52 -13.68 -5.29
C PHE A 372 -19.71 -14.27 -4.51
N ASP A 373 -20.88 -13.67 -4.76
CA ASP A 373 -22.12 -14.06 -4.11
C ASP A 373 -22.54 -15.50 -4.43
N THR A 374 -22.72 -16.31 -3.39
CA THR A 374 -23.37 -17.63 -3.45
C THR A 374 -24.30 -17.81 -2.26
N THR A 375 -25.16 -18.85 -2.28
CA THR A 375 -26.16 -19.04 -1.22
C THR A 375 -25.65 -19.79 0.00
N ASP A 376 -24.65 -20.66 -0.21
CA ASP A 376 -24.02 -21.51 0.79
C ASP A 376 -22.74 -22.14 0.21
N GLU A 377 -21.96 -22.79 1.06
CA GLU A 377 -20.75 -23.53 0.71
C GLU A 377 -20.97 -24.53 -0.45
N ALA A 378 -22.11 -25.23 -0.47
CA ALA A 378 -22.37 -26.21 -1.52
C ALA A 378 -22.58 -25.56 -2.90
N ASP A 379 -23.23 -24.40 -2.96
CA ASP A 379 -23.35 -23.58 -4.18
C ASP A 379 -21.98 -23.01 -4.59
N CYS A 380 -21.18 -22.55 -3.63
CA CYS A 380 -19.82 -22.05 -3.85
C CYS A 380 -18.92 -23.08 -4.55
N LEU A 381 -18.77 -24.26 -3.94
CA LEU A 381 -17.94 -25.33 -4.50
C LEU A 381 -18.50 -25.85 -5.84
N ALA A 382 -19.82 -25.90 -5.99
CA ALA A 382 -20.44 -26.31 -7.26
C ALA A 382 -20.17 -25.31 -8.42
N LYS A 383 -19.92 -24.05 -8.08
CA LYS A 383 -19.54 -22.99 -9.02
C LYS A 383 -18.03 -22.83 -9.20
N GLY A 384 -17.23 -23.69 -8.57
CA GLY A 384 -15.77 -23.69 -8.73
C GLY A 384 -15.02 -22.73 -7.82
N GLY A 385 -15.67 -22.23 -6.76
CA GLY A 385 -14.98 -21.54 -5.66
C GLY A 385 -14.08 -22.47 -4.86
N LEU A 386 -13.22 -21.86 -4.06
CA LEU A 386 -12.21 -22.49 -3.20
C LEU A 386 -12.73 -22.69 -1.78
N ASP A 387 -13.38 -21.69 -1.22
CA ASP A 387 -13.94 -21.69 0.14
C ASP A 387 -15.16 -20.77 0.24
N TYR A 388 -15.96 -20.92 1.30
CA TYR A 388 -17.14 -20.11 1.56
C TYR A 388 -17.12 -19.55 2.98
N ASP A 389 -17.23 -18.23 3.07
CA ASP A 389 -17.48 -17.49 4.30
C ASP A 389 -18.91 -16.91 4.30
N GLU A 390 -19.53 -16.83 5.48
CA GLU A 390 -20.91 -16.33 5.60
C GLU A 390 -21.01 -14.81 5.39
N ASP A 391 -19.95 -14.07 5.74
CA ASP A 391 -19.85 -12.62 5.66
C ASP A 391 -19.29 -12.18 4.27
N ASP A 392 -18.24 -12.85 3.77
CA ASP A 392 -17.55 -12.47 2.52
C ASP A 392 -18.08 -13.20 1.27
N GLY A 393 -18.71 -14.36 1.44
CA GLY A 393 -19.25 -15.16 0.35
C GLY A 393 -18.27 -16.21 -0.18
N CYS A 394 -18.28 -16.47 -1.49
CA CYS A 394 -17.50 -17.56 -2.08
C CYS A 394 -16.17 -17.06 -2.62
N LEU A 395 -15.06 -17.53 -2.04
CA LEU A 395 -13.72 -17.27 -2.53
C LEU A 395 -13.54 -17.92 -3.91
N SER A 396 -13.32 -17.13 -4.95
CA SER A 396 -13.10 -17.62 -6.31
C SER A 396 -11.63 -17.93 -6.58
N TYR A 397 -10.76 -17.08 -6.04
CA TYR A 397 -9.33 -17.12 -6.26
C TYR A 397 -8.58 -16.48 -5.09
N ILE A 398 -7.48 -17.12 -4.71
CA ILE A 398 -6.42 -16.60 -3.86
C ILE A 398 -5.11 -17.12 -4.44
N ASP A 399 -4.09 -16.28 -4.54
CA ASP A 399 -2.76 -16.67 -5.04
C ASP A 399 -1.76 -17.03 -3.94
N GLU A 400 -2.16 -16.83 -2.68
CA GLU A 400 -1.44 -17.23 -1.48
C GLU A 400 -1.71 -18.67 -1.04
N THR A 401 -0.69 -19.31 -0.47
CA THR A 401 -0.82 -20.56 0.27
C THR A 401 0.15 -20.59 1.43
N ARG A 402 -0.09 -21.46 2.43
CA ARG A 402 0.85 -21.65 3.54
C ARG A 402 1.97 -22.59 3.09
N ALA A 403 3.21 -22.30 3.47
CA ALA A 403 4.35 -23.15 3.10
C ALA A 403 4.19 -24.62 3.56
N LYS A 404 3.47 -24.87 4.67
CA LYS A 404 3.15 -26.22 5.16
C LYS A 404 2.25 -27.04 4.22
N ASP A 405 1.49 -26.38 3.36
CA ASP A 405 0.60 -27.01 2.40
C ASP A 405 1.33 -27.40 1.10
N LEU A 406 2.57 -26.94 0.94
CA LEU A 406 3.44 -27.27 -0.19
C LEU A 406 4.32 -28.49 0.11
N THR A 407 4.62 -29.26 -0.94
CA THR A 407 5.69 -30.26 -0.87
C THR A 407 7.01 -29.56 -1.15
N LEU A 408 7.87 -29.40 -0.13
CA LEU A 408 9.16 -28.74 -0.29
C LEU A 408 10.23 -29.73 -0.76
N ALA A 409 11.08 -29.30 -1.69
CA ALA A 409 12.20 -30.10 -2.18
C ALA A 409 13.32 -30.26 -1.12
N SER A 410 14.21 -31.22 -1.33
CA SER A 410 15.25 -31.60 -0.35
C SER A 410 16.24 -30.49 0.04
N ASN A 411 16.32 -29.39 -0.71
CA ASN A 411 17.11 -28.23 -0.30
C ASN A 411 16.54 -27.52 0.94
N PHE A 412 15.28 -27.76 1.29
CA PHE A 412 14.64 -27.29 2.53
C PHE A 412 14.70 -28.29 3.69
N ASP A 413 15.45 -29.41 3.57
CA ASP A 413 15.63 -30.40 4.65
C ASP A 413 16.22 -29.80 5.96
N TYR A 414 16.72 -28.57 5.90
CA TYR A 414 17.23 -27.83 7.07
C TYR A 414 16.13 -27.12 7.87
N LEU A 415 14.92 -26.99 7.32
CA LEU A 415 13.77 -26.32 7.93
C LEU A 415 12.84 -27.31 8.62
N ASN A 416 12.03 -26.78 9.55
CA ASN A 416 10.85 -27.46 10.00
C ASN A 416 9.63 -26.86 9.28
N ASN A 417 8.97 -27.62 8.43
CA ASN A 417 7.78 -27.12 7.73
C ASN A 417 6.52 -27.29 8.59
N ASP A 418 6.49 -26.61 9.74
CA ASP A 418 5.38 -26.63 10.70
C ASP A 418 5.08 -25.23 11.25
N ASN A 419 4.13 -25.15 12.19
CA ASN A 419 3.69 -23.87 12.73
C ASN A 419 4.76 -23.12 13.53
N ASN A 420 5.85 -23.76 14.00
CA ASN A 420 6.87 -23.09 14.81
C ASN A 420 8.07 -22.58 13.99
N ASP A 421 7.98 -22.61 12.67
CA ASP A 421 8.99 -22.12 11.73
C ASP A 421 8.30 -21.75 10.40
N ILE A 422 8.85 -22.05 9.22
CA ILE A 422 8.35 -21.50 7.95
C ILE A 422 6.93 -21.92 7.58
N GLY A 423 6.37 -22.96 8.19
CA GLY A 423 5.14 -23.60 7.70
C GLY A 423 3.91 -22.68 7.69
N ARG A 424 3.89 -21.65 8.54
CA ARG A 424 2.83 -20.63 8.54
C ARG A 424 3.03 -19.56 7.47
N LEU A 425 4.23 -19.34 6.97
CA LEU A 425 4.51 -18.26 6.03
C LEU A 425 3.62 -18.39 4.78
N LYS A 426 2.94 -17.29 4.44
CA LYS A 426 2.23 -17.17 3.16
C LYS A 426 3.20 -16.99 2.01
N VAL A 427 3.01 -17.79 0.96
CA VAL A 427 3.84 -17.84 -0.24
C VAL A 427 2.98 -18.04 -1.47
N THR A 428 3.47 -17.63 -2.64
CA THR A 428 2.73 -17.85 -3.89
C THR A 428 2.91 -19.26 -4.43
N THR A 429 1.88 -19.77 -5.11
CA THR A 429 1.94 -21.06 -5.84
C THR A 429 2.36 -20.92 -7.29
N VAL A 430 2.33 -19.70 -7.85
CA VAL A 430 2.60 -19.45 -9.28
C VAL A 430 4.09 -19.57 -9.62
N LYS A 431 4.96 -19.70 -8.61
CA LYS A 431 6.40 -19.83 -8.74
C LYS A 431 6.98 -20.75 -7.65
N GLY A 432 8.12 -21.37 -7.93
CA GLY A 432 8.90 -22.12 -6.93
C GLY A 432 9.12 -23.60 -7.23
N ASP A 433 8.27 -24.20 -8.07
CA ASP A 433 8.46 -25.53 -8.68
C ASP A 433 9.13 -25.35 -10.05
N GLU A 434 10.47 -25.32 -10.08
CA GLU A 434 11.23 -24.93 -11.28
C GLU A 434 11.18 -26.00 -12.38
N ASP A 435 11.10 -27.27 -12.01
CA ASP A 435 11.11 -28.40 -12.94
C ASP A 435 9.73 -29.03 -13.18
N ASN A 436 8.68 -28.47 -12.56
CA ASN A 436 7.28 -28.88 -12.65
C ASN A 436 7.04 -30.32 -12.17
N ASN A 437 7.74 -30.73 -11.11
CA ASN A 437 7.62 -32.07 -10.52
C ASN A 437 6.67 -32.12 -9.31
N GLY A 438 6.18 -30.97 -8.84
CA GLY A 438 5.31 -30.81 -7.66
C GLY A 438 6.04 -30.62 -6.33
N GLU A 439 7.39 -30.60 -6.32
CA GLU A 439 8.24 -30.23 -5.20
C GLU A 439 8.76 -28.80 -5.43
N TYR A 440 8.68 -27.95 -4.40
CA TYR A 440 9.11 -26.55 -4.49
C TYR A 440 10.58 -26.42 -4.10
N GLU A 441 11.45 -26.01 -5.05
CA GLU A 441 12.86 -25.70 -4.80
C GLU A 441 13.07 -24.29 -4.23
N SER A 442 12.11 -23.39 -4.42
CA SER A 442 12.14 -22.04 -3.89
C SER A 442 10.78 -21.63 -3.37
N LEU A 443 10.77 -20.74 -2.37
CA LEU A 443 9.57 -20.12 -1.82
C LEU A 443 9.61 -18.62 -2.08
N TYR A 444 8.46 -18.03 -2.35
CA TYR A 444 8.32 -16.61 -2.66
C TYR A 444 7.22 -16.05 -1.77
N ALA A 445 7.63 -15.32 -0.74
CA ALA A 445 6.74 -14.62 0.19
C ALA A 445 6.29 -13.28 -0.41
N TYR A 446 5.05 -12.93 -0.12
CA TYR A 446 4.44 -11.66 -0.48
C TYR A 446 5.11 -10.51 0.27
N GLY A 447 5.37 -9.44 -0.48
CA GLY A 447 6.14 -8.30 -0.01
C GLY A 447 7.63 -8.58 0.22
N ALA A 448 8.47 -7.56 0.01
CA ALA A 448 9.90 -7.65 0.30
C ALA A 448 10.22 -7.21 1.74
N ARG A 449 9.22 -6.81 2.53
CA ARG A 449 9.33 -6.30 3.90
C ARG A 449 10.38 -5.18 4.03
N SER A 450 10.47 -4.35 2.99
CA SER A 450 11.47 -3.31 2.82
C SER A 450 10.89 -2.12 2.04
N PHE A 451 11.63 -1.03 1.99
CA PHE A 451 11.55 -0.11 0.86
C PHE A 451 12.82 -0.25 -0.01
N THR A 452 12.69 0.06 -1.30
CA THR A 452 13.77 -0.07 -2.30
C THR A 452 13.99 1.25 -3.04
N ILE A 453 15.25 1.55 -3.38
CA ILE A 453 15.63 2.59 -4.33
C ILE A 453 16.14 1.94 -5.60
N TRP A 454 15.57 2.35 -6.73
CA TRP A 454 15.88 1.87 -8.08
C TRP A 454 16.52 2.98 -8.91
N ASP A 455 17.39 2.61 -9.85
CA ASP A 455 17.80 3.52 -10.92
C ASP A 455 16.72 3.62 -12.01
N SER A 456 16.91 4.53 -12.97
CA SER A 456 15.96 4.72 -14.07
C SER A 456 15.80 3.54 -15.03
N ASN A 457 16.60 2.47 -14.88
CA ASN A 457 16.48 1.24 -15.68
C ASN A 457 15.77 0.12 -14.92
N GLY A 458 15.30 0.37 -13.68
CA GLY A 458 14.69 -0.65 -12.82
C GLY A 458 15.72 -1.51 -12.09
N MET A 459 16.96 -1.06 -11.93
CA MET A 459 17.98 -1.80 -11.17
C MET A 459 18.03 -1.35 -9.71
N VAL A 460 18.10 -2.30 -8.78
CA VAL A 460 18.27 -2.00 -7.34
C VAL A 460 19.56 -1.22 -7.07
N VAL A 461 19.42 -0.07 -6.43
CA VAL A 461 20.51 0.78 -5.93
C VAL A 461 20.70 0.60 -4.43
N PHE A 462 19.60 0.49 -3.70
CA PHE A 462 19.55 0.22 -2.27
C PHE A 462 18.26 -0.53 -1.94
N ASP A 463 18.33 -1.54 -1.08
CA ASP A 463 17.18 -2.14 -0.40
C ASP A 463 17.44 -2.05 1.10
N SER A 464 16.40 -1.75 1.88
CA SER A 464 16.55 -1.65 3.35
C SER A 464 16.83 -2.98 4.04
N GLY A 465 16.73 -4.11 3.33
CA GLY A 465 17.06 -5.44 3.84
C GLY A 465 16.10 -5.84 4.95
N ASP A 466 16.64 -6.25 6.09
CA ASP A 466 15.89 -6.62 7.29
C ASP A 466 15.75 -5.46 8.29
N GLN A 467 16.09 -4.22 7.89
CA GLN A 467 16.13 -3.08 8.82
C GLN A 467 14.77 -2.80 9.46
N ILE A 468 13.68 -2.84 8.68
CA ILE A 468 12.34 -2.53 9.18
C ILE A 468 11.97 -3.48 10.34
N SER A 469 11.99 -4.79 10.09
CA SER A 469 11.67 -5.79 11.12
C SER A 469 12.60 -5.71 12.33
N ARG A 470 13.89 -5.46 12.13
CA ARG A 470 14.84 -5.35 13.26
C ARG A 470 14.61 -4.10 14.09
N ILE A 471 14.22 -2.99 13.47
CA ILE A 471 13.91 -1.73 14.17
C ILE A 471 12.61 -1.88 14.94
N THR A 472 11.54 -2.38 14.32
CA THR A 472 10.25 -2.58 15.00
C THR A 472 10.40 -3.57 16.16
N ALA A 473 11.14 -4.67 15.99
CA ALA A 473 11.42 -5.60 17.08
C ALA A 473 12.21 -4.95 18.23
N SER A 474 13.18 -4.08 17.90
CA SER A 474 13.98 -3.39 18.91
C SER A 474 13.19 -2.32 19.68
N VAL A 475 12.18 -1.71 19.06
CA VAL A 475 11.37 -0.64 19.66
C VAL A 475 10.20 -1.22 20.44
N HIS A 476 9.50 -2.19 19.85
CA HIS A 476 8.24 -2.71 20.39
C HIS A 476 8.39 -3.99 21.21
N GLY A 477 9.52 -4.69 21.09
CA GLY A 477 9.80 -5.90 21.86
C GLY A 477 8.72 -6.95 21.69
N ALA A 478 7.98 -7.25 22.77
CA ALA A 478 6.89 -8.21 22.76
C ALA A 478 5.68 -7.78 21.90
N ALA A 479 5.57 -6.50 21.52
CA ALA A 479 4.55 -5.98 20.61
C ALA A 479 5.05 -5.83 19.16
N PHE A 480 6.15 -6.49 18.80
CA PHE A 480 6.64 -6.56 17.41
C PHE A 480 5.56 -7.10 16.45
N ASN A 481 5.54 -6.66 15.19
CA ASN A 481 4.66 -7.15 14.11
C ASN A 481 3.21 -7.42 14.54
N ASN A 482 2.59 -6.42 15.17
CA ASN A 482 1.15 -6.44 15.45
C ASN A 482 0.37 -6.27 14.15
N ASN A 483 -0.77 -6.95 14.06
CA ASN A 483 -1.83 -6.60 13.12
C ASN A 483 -2.46 -5.24 13.47
N GLU A 484 -3.19 -4.64 12.55
CA GLU A 484 -3.93 -3.37 12.70
C GLU A 484 -5.19 -3.50 13.57
N ASP A 485 -5.80 -4.69 13.58
CA ASP A 485 -7.10 -4.99 14.21
C ASP A 485 -6.99 -5.68 15.59
N GLU A 486 -5.77 -5.83 16.10
CA GLU A 486 -5.50 -6.33 17.45
C GLU A 486 -4.21 -5.77 18.03
N ASN A 487 -4.10 -5.86 19.36
CA ASN A 487 -2.87 -5.62 20.10
C ASN A 487 -2.28 -6.97 20.55
N ALA A 488 -1.97 -7.84 19.59
CA ALA A 488 -1.23 -9.08 19.81
C ALA A 488 0.13 -9.03 19.10
N GLY A 489 1.20 -9.09 19.88
CA GLY A 489 2.54 -9.17 19.32
C GLY A 489 2.74 -10.43 18.50
N ASP A 490 3.52 -10.27 17.43
CA ASP A 490 3.96 -11.29 16.49
C ASP A 490 2.81 -11.90 15.68
N SER A 491 1.67 -11.23 15.56
CA SER A 491 0.52 -11.76 14.82
C SER A 491 0.62 -11.63 13.30
N ARG A 492 1.65 -10.95 12.77
CA ARG A 492 1.87 -10.76 11.32
C ARG A 492 3.22 -11.26 10.80
N SER A 493 4.01 -12.01 11.57
CA SER A 493 5.31 -12.49 11.07
C SER A 493 5.18 -13.54 9.96
N ASP A 494 4.08 -14.28 9.92
CA ASP A 494 3.74 -15.24 8.86
C ASP A 494 3.17 -14.59 7.59
N ASP A 495 2.88 -13.29 7.62
CA ASP A 495 2.11 -12.61 6.58
C ASP A 495 2.60 -11.16 6.42
N LYS A 496 3.41 -10.91 5.36
CA LYS A 496 4.12 -9.65 4.98
C LYS A 496 4.77 -8.77 6.09
N GLY A 497 4.70 -9.12 7.37
CA GLY A 497 5.43 -8.50 8.49
C GLY A 497 4.88 -7.15 8.94
N ALA A 498 5.72 -6.11 8.90
CA ALA A 498 5.35 -4.77 9.33
C ALA A 498 4.66 -3.93 8.23
N GLU A 499 4.70 -4.43 6.98
CA GLU A 499 4.01 -3.88 5.80
C GLU A 499 4.31 -2.42 5.48
N PRO A 500 5.42 -2.15 4.77
CA PRO A 500 5.74 -0.82 4.29
C PRO A 500 4.86 -0.48 3.08
N GLU A 501 3.93 0.46 3.27
CA GLU A 501 2.87 0.82 2.31
C GLU A 501 3.00 2.27 1.85
N ALA A 502 2.70 3.20 2.76
CA ALA A 502 2.78 4.62 2.43
C ALA A 502 4.21 5.13 2.21
N LEU A 503 4.42 6.00 1.22
CA LEU A 503 5.71 6.63 0.95
C LEU A 503 5.58 8.13 0.61
N ALA A 504 6.38 8.96 1.29
CA ALA A 504 6.59 10.34 0.90
C ALA A 504 8.08 10.70 0.88
N LEU A 505 8.47 11.55 -0.07
CA LEU A 505 9.82 12.12 -0.14
C LEU A 505 9.79 13.60 0.22
N GLY A 506 10.74 14.04 1.05
CA GLY A 506 10.84 15.41 1.50
C GLY A 506 12.27 15.91 1.51
N THR A 507 12.47 17.22 1.34
CA THR A 507 13.78 17.86 1.52
C THR A 507 13.71 18.81 2.70
N ILE A 508 14.61 18.64 3.67
CA ILE A 508 14.75 19.49 4.85
C ILE A 508 16.18 20.00 4.88
N GLY A 509 16.34 21.31 4.71
CA GLY A 509 17.65 21.92 4.46
C GLY A 509 18.27 21.39 3.16
N GLU A 510 19.46 20.79 3.26
CA GLU A 510 20.17 20.20 2.11
C GLU A 510 20.00 18.68 1.99
N ARG A 511 19.23 18.06 2.90
CA ARG A 511 19.05 16.60 2.97
C ARG A 511 17.69 16.19 2.42
N THR A 512 17.68 15.10 1.66
CA THR A 512 16.46 14.45 1.16
C THR A 512 16.18 13.22 2.00
N PHE A 513 14.93 13.08 2.45
CA PHE A 513 14.46 12.00 3.30
C PHE A 513 13.35 11.22 2.61
N ALA A 514 13.34 9.91 2.85
CA ALA A 514 12.18 9.05 2.62
C ALA A 514 11.47 8.82 3.95
N PHE A 515 10.15 9.01 3.93
CA PHE A 515 9.23 8.67 5.00
C PHE A 515 8.47 7.44 4.54
N ILE A 516 8.61 6.34 5.28
CA ILE A 516 8.00 5.03 4.98
C ILE A 516 6.96 4.74 6.07
N GLY A 517 5.69 4.73 5.72
CA GLY A 517 4.60 4.31 6.59
C GLY A 517 4.54 2.80 6.69
N LEU A 518 4.22 2.30 7.88
CA LEU A 518 4.02 0.88 8.14
C LEU A 518 2.54 0.64 8.41
N GLU A 519 1.85 0.01 7.48
CA GLU A 519 0.39 -0.15 7.52
C GLU A 519 -0.03 -0.98 8.75
N ARG A 520 0.58 -2.15 8.91
CA ARG A 520 0.33 -3.05 10.04
C ARG A 520 0.94 -2.54 11.31
N MET A 521 2.25 -2.67 11.49
CA MET A 521 2.91 -2.31 12.75
C MET A 521 2.66 -0.83 13.16
N GLY A 522 2.30 0.03 12.21
CA GLY A 522 2.03 1.43 12.46
C GLY A 522 3.30 2.27 12.52
N GLY A 523 3.12 3.57 12.37
CA GLY A 523 4.20 4.55 12.45
C GLY A 523 4.94 4.78 11.14
N ILE A 524 5.93 5.66 11.21
CA ILE A 524 6.65 6.18 10.05
C ILE A 524 8.15 6.12 10.32
N MET A 525 8.86 5.42 9.45
CA MET A 525 10.32 5.35 9.44
C MET A 525 10.92 6.44 8.55
N VAL A 526 12.02 7.02 9.00
CA VAL A 526 12.72 8.10 8.28
C VAL A 526 14.11 7.65 7.87
N PHE A 527 14.41 7.74 6.57
CA PHE A 527 15.72 7.43 6.02
C PHE A 527 16.27 8.64 5.28
N ASP A 528 17.54 9.00 5.53
CA ASP A 528 18.26 9.95 4.70
C ASP A 528 18.69 9.27 3.40
N ILE A 529 18.13 9.73 2.28
CA ILE A 529 18.38 9.23 0.92
C ILE A 529 19.13 10.27 0.06
N THR A 530 19.67 11.33 0.65
CA THR A 530 20.41 12.41 -0.04
C THR A 530 21.47 11.87 -0.99
N ASN A 531 22.10 10.75 -0.62
CA ASN A 531 22.89 9.93 -1.53
C ASN A 531 22.23 8.55 -1.63
N PRO A 532 21.65 8.15 -2.78
CA PRO A 532 20.98 6.86 -2.92
C PRO A 532 21.90 5.66 -2.70
N TYR A 533 23.22 5.85 -2.81
CA TYR A 533 24.22 4.80 -2.57
C TYR A 533 24.75 4.78 -1.12
N ASN A 534 24.23 5.63 -0.24
CA ASN A 534 24.62 5.70 1.17
C ASN A 534 23.42 6.13 2.02
N VAL A 535 22.36 5.32 1.97
CA VAL A 535 21.14 5.53 2.73
C VAL A 535 21.37 5.21 4.21
N THR A 536 20.79 6.00 5.11
CA THR A 536 20.92 5.80 6.56
C THR A 536 19.61 6.05 7.29
N PHE A 537 19.21 5.12 8.15
CA PHE A 537 18.08 5.30 9.08
C PHE A 537 18.32 6.50 10.00
N GLN A 538 17.27 7.28 10.25
CA GLN A 538 17.31 8.49 11.08
C GLN A 538 16.41 8.39 12.30
N ASP A 539 15.15 7.99 12.10
CA ASP A 539 14.13 8.03 13.15
C ASP A 539 12.96 7.08 12.84
N TYR A 540 12.19 6.72 13.86
CA TYR A 540 10.93 6.00 13.76
C TYR A 540 9.95 6.56 14.77
N PHE A 541 8.87 7.17 14.30
CA PHE A 541 7.87 7.82 15.14
C PHE A 541 6.48 7.23 14.87
N PHE A 542 5.65 7.17 15.91
CA PHE A 542 4.34 6.56 15.84
C PHE A 542 3.41 7.19 16.90
N ASN A 543 2.11 7.04 16.68
CA ASN A 543 1.06 7.43 17.60
C ASN A 543 0.02 6.29 17.66
N ARG A 544 0.46 5.09 18.04
CA ARG A 544 -0.36 3.87 18.08
C ARG A 544 -0.25 3.22 19.46
N GLY A 545 -1.38 2.81 20.03
CA GLY A 545 -1.41 1.97 21.23
C GLY A 545 -1.18 0.50 20.89
N LEU A 546 -0.42 -0.20 21.73
CA LEU A 546 0.07 -1.57 21.57
C LEU A 546 0.00 -2.38 22.88
N GLU A 547 -0.58 -1.84 23.95
CA GLU A 547 -0.84 -2.59 25.18
C GLU A 547 -1.73 -3.81 24.88
N ALA A 548 -1.21 -5.01 25.16
CA ALA A 548 -1.91 -6.25 24.89
C ALA A 548 -3.28 -6.30 25.58
N ASP A 549 -4.29 -6.79 24.85
CA ASP A 549 -5.71 -6.85 25.25
C ASP A 549 -6.37 -5.47 25.53
N ALA A 550 -5.68 -4.35 25.27
CA ALA A 550 -6.27 -3.01 25.38
C ALA A 550 -7.03 -2.64 24.10
N ASP A 551 -7.94 -1.66 24.21
CA ASP A 551 -8.62 -1.09 23.06
C ASP A 551 -7.59 -0.50 22.07
N ILE A 552 -7.82 -0.69 20.78
CA ILE A 552 -6.96 -0.15 19.73
C ILE A 552 -7.15 1.36 19.67
N THR A 553 -6.05 2.10 19.72
CA THR A 553 -6.06 3.55 19.83
C THR A 553 -4.96 4.20 18.99
N GLY A 554 -5.15 5.50 18.70
CA GLY A 554 -4.19 6.28 17.94
C GLY A 554 -4.45 6.26 16.43
N ASP A 555 -3.35 6.22 15.66
CA ASP A 555 -3.31 6.32 14.21
C ASP A 555 -2.88 4.95 13.64
N LEU A 556 -3.74 4.36 12.79
CA LEU A 556 -3.64 2.97 12.30
C LEU A 556 -3.69 2.93 10.78
N ALA A 557 -2.87 2.07 10.16
CA ALA A 557 -2.76 1.91 8.71
C ALA A 557 -2.45 3.23 7.97
N PRO A 558 -1.24 3.79 8.12
CA PRO A 558 -0.78 4.90 7.29
C PRO A 558 -0.81 4.51 5.80
N GLU A 559 -1.54 5.30 5.01
CA GLU A 559 -1.94 4.96 3.63
C GLU A 559 -1.48 6.06 2.66
N GLY A 560 -2.16 7.21 2.70
CA GLY A 560 -1.74 8.42 2.00
C GLY A 560 -0.76 9.27 2.81
N MET A 561 0.33 9.73 2.17
CA MET A 561 1.23 10.72 2.78
C MET A 561 1.55 11.90 1.85
N ALA A 562 1.50 13.12 2.43
CA ALA A 562 1.92 14.34 1.77
C ALA A 562 3.01 15.05 2.58
N PHE A 563 4.18 15.27 1.98
CA PHE A 563 5.22 16.12 2.53
C PHE A 563 5.02 17.58 2.09
N ILE A 564 5.03 18.51 3.05
CA ILE A 564 4.87 19.94 2.82
C ILE A 564 6.18 20.64 3.21
N PRO A 565 6.87 21.29 2.25
CA PRO A 565 8.06 22.09 2.55
C PRO A 565 7.76 23.25 3.53
N ALA A 566 8.77 23.64 4.30
CA ALA A 566 8.68 24.70 5.30
C ALA A 566 8.11 26.02 4.74
N GLU A 567 8.47 26.39 3.52
CA GLU A 567 8.01 27.61 2.86
C GLU A 567 6.54 27.58 2.43
N GLN A 568 5.90 26.40 2.44
CA GLN A 568 4.48 26.19 2.10
C GLN A 568 3.62 25.89 3.34
N SER A 569 4.24 25.69 4.50
CA SER A 569 3.55 25.33 5.73
C SER A 569 3.11 26.56 6.53
N ALA A 570 2.18 26.37 7.46
CA ALA A 570 1.74 27.42 8.37
C ALA A 570 2.71 27.69 9.52
N THR A 571 3.59 26.73 9.82
CA THR A 571 4.53 26.84 10.94
C THR A 571 5.89 27.38 10.52
N ASN A 572 6.18 27.43 9.22
CA ASN A 572 7.52 27.68 8.64
C ASN A 572 8.53 26.56 8.93
N GLU A 573 8.06 25.39 9.35
CA GLU A 573 8.82 24.15 9.44
C GLU A 573 8.19 23.12 8.47
N ALA A 574 8.94 22.09 8.09
CA ALA A 574 8.38 21.06 7.20
C ALA A 574 7.26 20.29 7.92
N LEU A 575 6.23 19.91 7.18
CA LEU A 575 5.15 19.06 7.70
C LEU A 575 5.08 17.74 6.92
N LEU A 576 4.68 16.68 7.61
CA LEU A 576 4.21 15.44 7.01
C LEU A 576 2.75 15.24 7.42
N VAL A 577 1.85 15.24 6.44
CA VAL A 577 0.44 14.91 6.62
C VAL A 577 0.27 13.44 6.27
N VAL A 578 -0.32 12.68 7.19
CA VAL A 578 -0.51 11.23 7.08
C VAL A 578 -2.00 10.94 7.20
N GLY A 579 -2.57 10.32 6.18
CA GLY A 579 -3.87 9.67 6.20
C GLY A 579 -3.72 8.25 6.76
N ASN A 580 -4.65 7.84 7.62
CA ASN A 580 -4.58 6.58 8.35
C ASN A 580 -5.95 5.89 8.22
N GLU A 581 -6.09 4.98 7.28
CA GLU A 581 -7.39 4.55 6.73
C GLU A 581 -8.26 3.80 7.73
N ILE A 582 -7.69 2.86 8.49
CA ILE A 582 -8.43 2.05 9.47
C ILE A 582 -8.88 2.90 10.66
N SER A 583 -8.10 3.90 11.04
CA SER A 583 -8.47 4.83 12.12
C SER A 583 -9.29 6.03 11.63
N GLY A 584 -9.40 6.24 10.30
CA GLY A 584 -10.00 7.42 9.68
C GLY A 584 -9.29 8.72 10.04
N SER A 585 -8.07 8.62 10.58
CA SER A 585 -7.39 9.75 11.22
C SER A 585 -6.42 10.43 10.26
N ILE A 586 -6.32 11.75 10.39
CA ILE A 586 -5.33 12.55 9.67
C ILE A 586 -4.42 13.17 10.70
N ALA A 587 -3.14 12.79 10.65
CA ALA A 587 -2.10 13.26 11.54
C ALA A 587 -1.18 14.26 10.81
N VAL A 588 -0.84 15.36 11.46
CA VAL A 588 0.08 16.38 10.93
C VAL A 588 1.29 16.48 11.85
N TRP A 589 2.41 16.00 11.35
CA TRP A 589 3.70 15.98 12.04
C TRP A 589 4.57 17.14 11.57
N GLU A 590 5.02 17.98 12.49
CA GLU A 590 6.04 18.99 12.24
C GLU A 590 7.43 18.38 12.37
N ILE A 591 8.30 18.68 11.40
CA ILE A 591 9.65 18.13 11.29
C ILE A 591 10.64 19.28 11.14
N SER A 592 11.51 19.43 12.13
CA SER A 592 12.59 20.43 12.11
C SER A 592 13.95 19.78 12.34
N THR A 593 15.03 20.48 11.97
CA THR A 593 16.40 20.04 12.30
C THR A 593 16.79 20.49 13.71
N ASN A 594 17.54 19.64 14.42
CA ASN A 594 18.14 19.97 15.71
C ASN A 594 19.24 21.05 15.65
#